data_AF-A0A819KFK3-F1
#
_entry.id   AF-A0A819KFK3-F1
#
_cell.length_a   1.000
_cell.length_b   1.000
_cell.length_c   1.000
_cell.angle_alpha   90.00
_cell.angle_beta   90.00
_cell.angle_gamma   90.00
#
_symmetry.space_group_name_H-M   'P 1'
#
loop_
_entity.id
_entity.type
_entity.pdbx_description
1 polymer ?
#
loop_
_entity_poly.entity_id
_entity_poly.type
_entity_poly.pdbx_seq_one_letter_code
_entity_poly.pdbx_strand_id
1 'polypeptide(L)'
;MYLLFHASNFEVTLFQAIILHDHTTESKQTGIPIEVKNVMIELFQNGYTTPKAILSEPDKLKIIQPKASQISSFLVTLRKKLYSPAQISLNYIKNWCIEKSIIPNDPDECFVANYYIKDDDTDPLFRLFVTTKNLQ
;
A
#
# COMPACT_ATOMS: atom_id res chain seq x y z
N MET A 1 -18.34 -29.18 -16.47
CA MET A 1 -18.14 -30.60 -16.83
C MET A 1 -18.06 -31.37 -15.53
N TYR A 2 -19.02 -32.25 -15.25
CA TYR A 2 -19.04 -33.07 -14.03
C TYR A 2 -18.72 -34.51 -14.43
N LEU A 3 -17.75 -35.11 -13.76
CA LEU A 3 -17.40 -36.52 -13.91
C LEU A 3 -18.06 -37.28 -12.76
N LEU A 4 -19.16 -37.97 -13.03
CA LEU A 4 -19.72 -38.95 -12.11
C LEU A 4 -19.05 -40.30 -12.39
N PHE A 5 -18.31 -40.84 -11.43
CA PHE A 5 -17.72 -42.17 -11.54
C PHE A 5 -18.27 -43.08 -10.45
N HIS A 6 -18.70 -44.27 -10.83
CA HIS A 6 -19.15 -45.28 -9.89
C HIS A 6 -17.95 -46.09 -9.39
N ALA A 7 -17.59 -45.91 -8.12
CA ALA A 7 -16.52 -46.66 -7.47
C ALA A 7 -17.07 -47.94 -6.84
N SER A 8 -16.61 -49.11 -7.29
CA SER A 8 -17.01 -50.43 -6.74
C SER A 8 -15.98 -51.04 -5.79
N ASN A 9 -14.88 -50.34 -5.52
CA ASN A 9 -13.78 -50.76 -4.66
C ASN A 9 -13.17 -49.55 -3.92
N PHE A 10 -12.27 -49.81 -2.96
CA PHE A 10 -11.64 -48.78 -2.13
C PHE A 10 -10.45 -48.06 -2.80
N GLU A 11 -10.36 -48.09 -4.12
CA GLU A 11 -9.24 -47.50 -4.85
C GLU A 11 -9.41 -45.98 -4.98
N VAL A 12 -8.34 -45.24 -4.69
CA VAL A 12 -8.31 -43.78 -4.84
C VAL A 12 -7.82 -43.44 -6.24
N THR A 13 -8.66 -42.78 -7.02
CA THR A 13 -8.29 -42.27 -8.35
C THR A 13 -7.91 -40.80 -8.25
N LEU A 14 -6.67 -40.47 -8.62
CA LEU A 14 -6.16 -39.10 -8.63
C LEU A 14 -6.17 -38.55 -10.06
N PHE A 15 -6.87 -37.43 -10.28
CA PHE A 15 -6.85 -36.73 -11.56
C PHE A 15 -5.91 -35.54 -11.47
N GLN A 16 -4.76 -35.62 -12.13
CA GLN A 16 -3.82 -34.52 -12.24
C GLN A 16 -4.02 -33.82 -13.58
N ALA A 17 -4.59 -32.60 -13.54
CA ALA A 17 -4.63 -31.75 -14.72
C ALA A 17 -3.22 -31.18 -14.97
N ILE A 18 -2.56 -31.66 -16.02
CA ILE A 18 -1.31 -31.04 -16.50
C ILE A 18 -1.73 -29.85 -17.37
N ILE A 19 -1.78 -28.67 -16.75
CA ILE A 19 -1.91 -27.42 -17.49
C ILE A 19 -0.53 -27.15 -18.10
N LEU A 20 -0.38 -27.42 -19.39
CA LEU A 20 0.79 -26.98 -20.16
C LEU A 20 0.76 -25.45 -20.21
N HIS A 21 1.51 -24.80 -19.31
CA HIS A 21 1.81 -23.39 -19.42
C HIS A 21 2.77 -23.20 -20.59
N ASP A 22 2.26 -22.63 -21.69
CA ASP A 22 3.09 -22.22 -22.82
C ASP A 22 3.98 -21.05 -22.41
N HIS A 23 5.26 -21.35 -22.15
CA HIS A 23 6.31 -20.34 -22.02
C HIS A 23 6.82 -19.99 -23.41
N THR A 24 5.98 -19.36 -24.23
CA THR A 24 6.44 -18.71 -25.46
C THR A 24 7.57 -17.76 -25.08
N THR A 25 8.75 -17.98 -25.67
CA THR A 25 10.01 -17.27 -25.42
C THR A 25 10.03 -15.83 -25.95
N GLU A 26 8.87 -15.21 -26.14
CA GLU A 26 8.78 -13.76 -26.07
C GLU A 26 8.82 -13.40 -24.59
N SER A 27 10.02 -13.20 -24.07
CA SER A 27 10.23 -12.65 -22.73
C SER A 27 9.55 -11.28 -22.68
N LYS A 28 8.27 -11.25 -22.32
CA LYS A 28 7.58 -10.05 -21.87
C LYS A 28 8.52 -9.46 -20.82
N GLN A 29 9.07 -8.28 -21.08
CA GLN A 29 9.89 -7.59 -20.08
C GLN A 29 9.01 -7.38 -18.85
N THR A 30 9.16 -8.26 -17.87
CA THR A 30 8.34 -8.27 -16.66
C THR A 30 8.96 -7.30 -15.67
N GLY A 31 8.23 -6.23 -15.39
CA GLY A 31 8.61 -5.25 -14.37
C GLY A 31 8.93 -3.87 -14.93
N ILE A 32 9.13 -2.93 -14.00
CA ILE A 32 9.54 -1.55 -14.30
C ILE A 32 11.08 -1.53 -14.37
N PRO A 33 11.69 -0.98 -15.44
CA PRO A 33 13.13 -0.77 -15.53
C PRO A 33 13.69 0.01 -14.32
N ILE A 34 14.95 -0.22 -13.99
CA ILE A 34 15.58 0.41 -12.81
C ILE A 34 15.64 1.93 -12.95
N GLU A 35 15.84 2.42 -14.18
CA GLU A 35 15.91 3.84 -14.51
C GLU A 35 14.57 4.53 -14.22
N VAL A 36 13.46 3.89 -14.63
CA VAL A 36 12.11 4.39 -14.40
C VAL A 36 11.78 4.35 -12.90
N LYS A 37 12.22 3.31 -12.17
CA LYS A 37 12.07 3.26 -10.70
C LYS A 37 12.80 4.40 -10.00
N ASN A 38 14.01 4.74 -10.44
CA ASN A 38 14.79 5.83 -9.84
C ASN A 38 14.09 7.19 -10.02
N VAL A 39 13.57 7.46 -11.23
CA VAL A 39 12.75 8.65 -11.48
C VAL A 39 11.51 8.67 -10.60
N MET A 40 10.83 7.52 -10.45
CA MET A 40 9.64 7.44 -9.59
C MET A 40 9.96 7.69 -8.11
N ILE A 41 11.15 7.30 -7.62
CA ILE A 41 11.61 7.62 -6.26
C ILE A 41 11.83 9.14 -6.13
N GLU A 42 12.48 9.77 -7.10
CA GLU A 42 12.70 11.22 -7.11
C GLU A 42 11.37 11.99 -7.13
N LEU A 43 10.43 11.59 -8.00
CA LEU A 43 9.08 12.14 -8.04
C LEU A 43 8.36 11.96 -6.70
N PHE A 44 8.48 10.80 -6.07
CA PHE A 44 7.87 10.55 -4.77
C PHE A 44 8.45 11.49 -3.68
N GLN A 45 9.77 11.69 -3.67
CA GLN A 45 10.46 12.61 -2.77
C GLN A 45 10.04 14.07 -3.00
N ASN A 46 9.73 14.43 -4.25
CA ASN A 46 9.22 15.75 -4.64
C ASN A 46 7.70 15.92 -4.40
N GLY A 47 7.04 14.99 -3.71
CA GLY A 47 5.64 15.11 -3.29
C GLY A 47 4.61 14.45 -4.21
N TYR A 48 5.03 13.81 -5.31
CA TYR A 48 4.14 13.09 -6.23
C TYR A 48 3.82 11.70 -5.66
N THR A 49 2.92 11.66 -4.70
CA THR A 49 2.64 10.46 -3.89
C THR A 49 1.61 9.50 -4.48
N THR A 50 0.91 9.87 -5.56
CA THR A 50 -0.16 9.06 -6.17
C THR A 50 0.20 8.63 -7.59
N PRO A 51 -0.34 7.50 -8.10
CA PRO A 51 -0.09 7.08 -9.48
C PRO A 51 -0.50 8.13 -10.51
N LYS A 52 -1.62 8.83 -10.27
CA LYS A 52 -2.07 9.92 -11.15
C LYS A 52 -1.08 11.08 -11.18
N ALA A 53 -0.53 11.46 -10.02
CA ALA A 53 0.47 12.51 -9.92
C ALA A 53 1.80 12.12 -10.59
N ILE A 54 2.21 10.86 -10.52
CA ILE A 54 3.41 10.40 -11.23
C ILE A 54 3.17 10.39 -12.74
N LEU A 55 1.97 9.97 -13.18
CA LEU A 55 1.59 9.98 -14.60
C LEU A 55 1.39 11.39 -15.17
N SER A 56 1.15 12.41 -14.34
CA SER A 56 1.07 13.80 -14.81
C SER A 56 2.42 14.41 -15.17
N GLU A 57 3.53 13.69 -14.92
CA GLU A 57 4.89 14.10 -15.27
C GLU A 57 5.52 13.15 -16.32
N PRO A 58 4.90 13.01 -17.52
CA PRO A 58 5.32 12.02 -18.53
C PRO A 58 6.74 12.30 -19.06
N ASP A 59 7.16 13.56 -19.11
CA ASP A 59 8.47 13.98 -19.63
C ASP A 59 9.63 13.46 -18.76
N LYS A 60 9.39 13.29 -17.45
CA LYS A 60 10.39 12.77 -16.52
C LYS A 60 10.52 11.25 -16.62
N LEU A 61 9.45 10.55 -16.99
CA LEU A 61 9.42 9.07 -17.02
C LEU A 61 10.20 8.44 -18.19
N LYS A 62 10.69 9.24 -19.14
CA LYS A 62 11.44 8.79 -20.34
C LYS A 62 10.68 7.68 -21.13
N ILE A 63 11.40 7.04 -22.07
CA ILE A 63 10.92 6.22 -23.21
C ILE A 63 9.93 5.09 -22.86
N ILE A 64 9.80 4.68 -21.58
CA ILE A 64 8.85 3.65 -21.15
C ILE A 64 7.96 4.23 -20.07
N GLN A 65 6.71 4.52 -20.44
CA GLN A 65 5.69 4.89 -19.46
C GLN A 65 5.14 3.62 -18.77
N PRO A 66 5.38 3.45 -17.47
CA PRO A 66 4.83 2.33 -16.72
C PRO A 66 3.30 2.46 -16.63
N LYS A 67 2.60 1.32 -16.62
CA LYS A 67 1.15 1.30 -16.41
C LYS A 67 0.83 1.81 -15.00
N ALA A 68 -0.33 2.44 -14.85
CA ALA A 68 -0.82 2.90 -13.54
C ALA A 68 -0.80 1.80 -12.46
N SER A 69 -1.10 0.55 -12.83
CA SER A 69 -1.03 -0.61 -11.93
C SER A 69 0.39 -0.92 -11.47
N GLN A 70 1.38 -0.82 -12.37
CA GLN A 70 2.79 -1.01 -12.02
C GLN A 70 3.26 0.09 -11.08
N ILE A 71 2.86 1.35 -11.34
CA ILE A 71 3.16 2.49 -10.47
C ILE A 71 2.56 2.26 -9.08
N SER A 72 1.29 1.87 -9.01
CA SER A 72 0.61 1.58 -7.74
C SER A 72 1.34 0.52 -6.94
N SER A 73 1.67 -0.62 -7.57
CA SER A 73 2.43 -1.70 -6.91
C SER A 73 3.79 -1.24 -6.41
N PHE A 74 4.52 -0.47 -7.23
CA PHE A 74 5.83 0.07 -6.83
C PHE A 74 5.72 1.03 -5.64
N LEU A 75 4.74 1.94 -5.65
CA LEU A 75 4.51 2.88 -4.55
C LEU A 75 4.16 2.16 -3.25
N VAL A 76 3.37 1.09 -3.30
CA VAL A 76 3.09 0.26 -2.11
C VAL A 76 4.39 -0.31 -1.54
N THR A 77 5.25 -0.88 -2.38
CA THR A 77 6.55 -1.41 -1.95
C THR A 77 7.46 -0.30 -1.40
N LEU A 78 7.51 0.86 -2.06
CA LEU A 78 8.32 1.99 -1.63
C LEU A 78 7.88 2.50 -0.25
N ARG A 79 6.57 2.66 -0.03
CA ARG A 79 6.02 3.09 1.27
C ARG A 79 6.30 2.06 2.37
N LYS A 80 6.15 0.76 2.09
CA LYS A 80 6.49 -0.29 3.05
C LYS A 80 7.97 -0.25 3.46
N LYS A 81 8.86 0.08 2.51
CA LYS A 81 10.29 0.22 2.77
C LYS A 81 10.61 1.47 3.61
N LEU A 82 9.93 2.59 3.35
CA LEU A 82 10.18 3.87 4.02
C LEU A 82 9.53 3.97 5.41
N TYR A 83 8.31 3.47 5.54
CA TYR A 83 7.45 3.70 6.72
C TYR A 83 7.13 2.41 7.48
N SER A 84 7.82 1.30 7.18
CA SER A 84 7.46 -0.04 7.67
C SER A 84 6.06 -0.48 7.17
N PRO A 85 5.62 -1.73 7.44
CA PRO A 85 4.27 -2.15 7.09
C PRO A 85 3.26 -1.17 7.65
N ALA A 86 2.34 -0.67 6.81
CA ALA A 86 1.22 0.18 7.21
C ALA A 86 0.15 -0.60 8.02
N GLN A 87 0.59 -1.47 8.92
CA GLN A 87 -0.22 -2.16 9.91
C GLN A 87 -0.01 -1.45 11.26
N ILE A 88 -0.32 -0.16 11.27
CA ILE A 88 -0.49 0.53 12.55
C ILE A 88 -1.86 0.12 13.08
N SER A 89 -1.93 -0.45 14.27
CA SER A 89 -3.21 -0.83 14.85
C SER A 89 -3.96 0.43 15.30
N LEU A 90 -5.29 0.43 15.18
CA LEU A 90 -6.12 1.52 15.72
C LEU A 90 -5.90 1.68 17.23
N ASN A 91 -5.62 0.57 17.92
CA ASN A 91 -5.27 0.60 19.34
C ASN A 91 -3.95 1.32 19.61
N TYR A 92 -2.93 1.15 18.76
CA TYR A 92 -1.68 1.89 18.86
C TYR A 92 -1.90 3.40 18.65
N ILE A 93 -2.67 3.77 17.62
CA ILE A 93 -3.02 5.19 17.37
C ILE A 93 -3.78 5.78 18.57
N LYS A 94 -4.74 5.03 19.12
CA LYS A 94 -5.51 5.44 20.31
C LYS A 94 -4.59 5.70 21.50
N ASN A 95 -3.67 4.77 21.79
CA ASN A 95 -2.72 4.91 22.90
C ASN A 95 -1.80 6.11 22.70
N TRP A 96 -1.29 6.31 21.48
CA TRP A 96 -0.47 7.47 21.15
C TRP A 96 -1.24 8.79 21.35
N CYS A 97 -2.52 8.85 20.95
CA CYS A 97 -3.34 10.03 21.18
C CYS A 97 -3.57 10.32 22.66
N ILE A 98 -3.75 9.28 23.48
CA ILE A 98 -3.87 9.40 24.94
C ILE A 98 -2.56 9.94 25.53
N GLU A 99 -1.42 9.36 25.17
CA GLU A 99 -0.10 9.81 25.64
C GLU A 99 0.17 11.27 25.26
N LYS A 100 -0.18 11.66 24.04
CA LYS A 100 0.01 13.02 23.53
C LYS A 100 -1.11 13.99 23.89
N SER A 101 -2.13 13.56 24.64
CA SER A 101 -3.17 14.45 25.16
C SER A 101 -2.73 15.23 26.40
N ILE A 102 -1.61 14.83 27.01
CA ILE A 102 -1.00 15.54 28.12
C ILE A 102 -0.50 16.89 27.60
N ILE A 103 -1.00 17.97 28.19
CA ILE A 103 -0.58 19.33 27.85
C ILE A 103 0.90 19.50 28.28
N PRO A 104 1.83 19.73 27.35
CA PRO A 104 3.25 19.87 27.65
C PRO A 104 3.53 21.14 28.44
N ASN A 105 4.69 21.24 29.08
CA ASN A 105 5.08 22.48 29.78
C ASN A 105 5.48 23.57 28.79
N ASP A 106 6.22 23.19 27.75
CA ASP A 106 6.61 24.05 26.65
C ASP A 106 5.35 24.55 25.89
N PRO A 107 5.14 25.87 25.77
CA PRO A 107 3.98 26.42 25.10
C PRO A 107 3.97 26.21 23.57
N ASP A 108 5.14 25.93 22.97
CA ASP A 108 5.28 25.68 21.53
C ASP A 108 5.24 24.17 21.21
N GLU A 109 5.25 23.31 22.23
CA GLU A 109 5.07 21.88 22.04
C GLU A 109 3.60 21.55 21.76
N CYS A 110 3.39 20.78 20.68
CA CYS A 110 2.08 20.33 20.25
C CYS A 110 1.55 19.20 21.14
N PHE A 111 0.25 19.23 21.40
CA PHE A 111 -0.50 18.16 22.06
C PHE A 111 -1.81 17.86 21.33
N VAL A 112 -2.32 16.68 21.57
CA VAL A 112 -3.60 16.21 21.03
C VAL A 112 -4.72 16.80 21.88
N ALA A 113 -5.44 17.77 21.33
CA ALA A 113 -6.60 18.36 21.99
C ALA A 113 -7.86 17.51 21.82
N ASN A 114 -8.01 16.83 20.68
CA ASN A 114 -9.12 15.91 20.47
C ASN A 114 -8.78 14.85 19.42
N TYR A 115 -9.41 13.68 19.48
CA TYR A 115 -9.33 12.67 18.45
C TYR A 115 -10.64 11.89 18.35
N TYR A 116 -10.93 11.36 17.16
CA TYR A 116 -12.09 10.53 16.89
C TYR A 116 -11.67 9.29 16.11
N ILE A 117 -12.04 8.11 16.61
CA ILE A 117 -11.79 6.83 15.96
C ILE A 117 -13.14 6.14 15.80
N LYS A 118 -13.49 5.81 14.55
CA LYS A 118 -14.58 4.91 14.19
C LYS A 118 -13.96 3.60 13.71
N ASP A 119 -14.17 2.55 14.49
CA ASP A 119 -13.74 1.19 14.17
C ASP A 119 -14.92 0.47 13.52
N ASP A 120 -15.02 0.58 12.19
CA ASP A 120 -16.07 -0.01 11.36
C ASP A 120 -15.38 -0.83 10.28
N ASP A 121 -15.82 -2.08 10.10
CA ASP A 121 -15.24 -3.03 9.14
C ASP A 121 -15.32 -2.53 7.68
N THR A 122 -16.24 -1.61 7.39
CA THR A 122 -16.49 -1.11 6.03
C THR A 122 -15.85 0.23 5.73
N ASP A 123 -15.74 1.12 6.72
CA ASP A 123 -15.16 2.46 6.56
C ASP A 123 -14.58 2.98 7.88
N PRO A 124 -13.35 2.56 8.24
CA PRO A 124 -12.69 3.01 9.45
C PRO A 124 -12.27 4.47 9.29
N LEU A 125 -12.66 5.31 10.26
CA LEU A 125 -12.40 6.74 10.23
C LEU A 125 -11.53 7.15 11.42
N PHE A 126 -10.41 7.80 11.14
CA PHE A 126 -9.58 8.43 12.16
C PHE A 126 -9.46 9.93 11.89
N ARG A 127 -9.74 10.74 12.92
CA ARG A 127 -9.54 12.19 12.91
C ARG A 127 -8.76 12.60 14.14
N LEU A 128 -7.85 13.56 13.98
CA LEU A 128 -7.01 14.08 15.03
C LEU A 128 -7.04 15.61 14.98
N PHE A 129 -7.12 16.24 16.15
CA PHE A 129 -6.96 17.66 16.33
C PHE A 129 -5.77 17.91 17.27
N VAL A 130 -4.73 18.54 16.72
CA VAL A 130 -3.48 18.86 17.40
C VAL A 130 -3.38 20.37 17.53
N THR A 131 -2.93 20.85 18.68
CA THR A 131 -2.72 22.27 18.94
C THR A 131 -1.50 22.49 19.82
N THR A 132 -1.01 23.72 19.87
CA THR A 132 -0.07 24.22 20.87
C THR A 132 -0.83 25.02 21.93
N LYS A 133 -0.17 25.45 23.02
CA LYS A 133 -0.79 26.38 23.99
C LYS A 133 -0.97 27.77 23.38
N ASN A 134 -0.04 28.16 22.51
CA ASN A 134 -0.08 29.42 21.79
C ASN A 134 -0.84 29.26 20.47
N LEU A 135 -2.17 29.24 20.54
CA LEU A 135 -3.02 29.55 19.40
C LEU A 135 -3.12 31.09 19.31
N GLN A 136 -2.26 31.71 18.49
CA GLN A 136 -2.46 33.11 18.08
C GLN A 136 -3.43 33.18 16.91
#